data_AF-A0AAU5BHB1-F1
#
_entry.id   AF-A0AAU5BHB1-F1
#
_cell.length_a   1.000
_cell.length_b   1.000
_cell.length_c   1.000
_cell.angle_alpha   90.00
_cell.angle_beta   90.00
_cell.angle_gamma   90.00
#
_symmetry.space_group_name_H-M   'P 1'
#
loop_
_entity.id
_entity.type
_entity.pdbx_description
1 polymer ?
#
loop_
_entity_poly.entity_id
_entity_poly.type
_entity_poly.pdbx_seq_one_letter_code
_entity_poly.pdbx_strand_id
1 'polypeptide(L)'
;MSARISILSAGLRWLYTTEQPEGALVSHRGETLIGDDRTYRFVPQGAAQLPVVVASVRCPQHRRDAIGDLVPANPLDVNEVYAVLTDLAMLGTTVAATWNGYPSHSVSLGLVAPAHPSLLAALERDRAGCPDHAGQLLCNWDGCPWYGAGHALLVRPAVLEKDTRGSVPHQGGSTPVRRSRVSAVAAFLAGARNGRSMAGDLR
;
A
#
# COMPACT_ATOMS: atom_id res chain seq x y z
N MET A 1 16.26 -7.78 10.26
CA MET A 1 15.30 -7.27 9.25
C MET A 1 14.06 -6.84 10.01
N SER A 2 13.53 -5.63 9.78
CA SER A 2 12.32 -5.16 10.45
C SER A 2 11.08 -5.91 9.94
N ALA A 3 10.05 -6.10 10.77
CA ALA A 3 8.76 -6.64 10.34
C ALA A 3 8.17 -5.85 9.17
N ARG A 4 8.34 -4.53 9.16
CA ARG A 4 7.96 -3.64 8.06
C ARG A 4 8.70 -3.96 6.75
N ILE A 5 10.00 -4.27 6.81
CA ILE A 5 10.77 -4.68 5.62
C ILE A 5 10.26 -6.03 5.10
N SER A 6 9.94 -6.98 5.98
CA SER A 6 9.35 -8.28 5.58
C SER A 6 7.99 -8.10 4.90
N ILE A 7 7.14 -7.20 5.43
CA ILE A 7 5.83 -6.85 4.87
C ILE A 7 5.95 -6.15 3.51
N LEU A 8 6.81 -5.14 3.41
CA LEU A 8 7.05 -4.42 2.16
C LEU A 8 7.64 -5.35 1.09
N SER A 9 8.61 -6.18 1.45
CA SER A 9 9.19 -7.19 0.55
C SER A 9 8.14 -8.19 0.04
N ALA A 10 7.27 -8.68 0.93
CA ALA A 10 6.17 -9.59 0.56
C ALA A 10 5.18 -8.97 -0.43
N GLY A 11 4.76 -7.72 -0.18
CA GLY A 11 3.81 -7.01 -1.04
C GLY A 11 4.41 -6.50 -2.35
N LEU A 12 5.69 -6.10 -2.37
CA LEU A 12 6.40 -5.75 -3.60
C LEU A 12 6.64 -6.98 -4.49
N ARG A 13 7.01 -8.13 -3.90
CA ARG A 13 7.10 -9.41 -4.60
C ARG A 13 5.76 -9.77 -5.25
N TRP A 14 4.66 -9.58 -4.51
CA TRP A 14 3.30 -9.79 -5.03
C TRP A 14 2.96 -8.83 -6.18
N LEU A 15 3.26 -7.52 -6.04
CA LEU A 15 3.02 -6.53 -7.09
C LEU A 15 3.81 -6.81 -8.37
N TYR A 16 5.05 -7.31 -8.28
CA TYR A 16 5.99 -7.30 -9.41
C TYR A 16 6.39 -8.67 -9.96
N THR A 17 6.25 -9.75 -9.20
CA THR A 17 6.79 -11.08 -9.57
C THR A 17 5.84 -12.25 -9.32
N THR A 18 4.71 -12.03 -8.63
CA THR A 18 3.71 -13.08 -8.42
C THR A 18 2.72 -13.06 -9.58
N GLU A 19 2.90 -14.02 -10.48
CA GLU A 19 1.91 -14.36 -11.49
C GLU A 19 0.56 -14.72 -10.83
N GLN A 20 -0.53 -14.41 -11.54
CA GLN A 20 -1.90 -14.58 -11.07
C GLN A 20 -2.63 -15.49 -12.06
N PRO A 21 -3.38 -16.50 -11.58
CA PRO A 21 -4.10 -17.42 -12.45
C PRO A 21 -5.05 -16.73 -13.44
N GLU A 22 -5.35 -17.44 -14.52
CA GLU A 22 -6.52 -17.12 -15.33
C GLU A 22 -7.80 -17.19 -14.49
N GLY A 23 -8.77 -16.33 -14.77
CA GLY A 23 -9.98 -16.17 -13.95
C GLY A 23 -9.80 -15.45 -12.62
N ALA A 24 -8.57 -15.26 -12.12
CA ALA A 24 -8.33 -14.54 -10.85
C ALA A 24 -8.81 -13.07 -10.93
N LEU A 25 -9.35 -12.57 -9.81
CA LEU A 25 -9.80 -11.18 -9.62
C LEU A 25 -9.03 -10.52 -8.48
N VAL A 26 -8.59 -9.28 -8.67
CA VAL A 26 -8.06 -8.43 -7.60
C VAL A 26 -8.82 -7.12 -7.55
N SER A 27 -9.32 -6.77 -6.36
CA SER A 27 -10.07 -5.54 -6.18
C SER A 27 -9.23 -4.31 -6.55
N HIS A 28 -9.87 -3.26 -7.09
CA HIS A 28 -9.28 -1.92 -7.17
C HIS A 28 -8.71 -1.37 -5.84
N ARG A 29 -9.06 -1.96 -4.69
CA ARG A 29 -8.50 -1.64 -3.37
C ARG A 29 -7.17 -2.34 -3.08
N GLY A 30 -6.75 -3.29 -3.91
CA GLY A 30 -5.55 -4.09 -3.71
C GLY A 30 -5.61 -4.99 -2.48
N GLU A 31 -4.46 -5.57 -2.14
CA GLU A 31 -4.32 -6.47 -0.98
C GLU A 31 -3.69 -5.78 0.22
N THR A 32 -4.05 -6.18 1.44
CA THR A 32 -3.58 -5.52 2.67
C THR A 32 -2.88 -6.49 3.61
N LEU A 33 -1.58 -6.27 3.83
CA LEU A 33 -0.81 -6.93 4.88
C LEU A 33 -0.91 -6.14 6.20
N ILE A 34 -0.98 -6.88 7.31
CA ILE A 34 -1.12 -6.32 8.65
C ILE A 34 0.23 -6.45 9.38
N GLY A 35 0.75 -5.33 9.87
CA GLY A 35 1.78 -5.31 10.90
C GLY A 35 1.16 -5.05 12.28
N ASP A 36 2.00 -4.79 13.27
CA ASP A 36 1.57 -4.65 14.67
C ASP A 36 0.53 -3.53 14.84
N ASP A 37 0.96 -2.28 14.60
CA ASP A 37 0.16 -1.05 14.75
C ASP A 37 -0.06 -0.30 13.41
N ARG A 38 0.52 -0.79 12.31
CA ARG A 38 0.37 -0.27 10.94
C ARG A 38 -0.15 -1.35 9.99
N THR A 39 -0.88 -0.94 8.96
CA THR A 39 -1.27 -1.78 7.82
C THR A 39 -0.63 -1.26 6.54
N TYR A 40 -0.35 -2.18 5.61
CA TYR A 40 0.34 -1.91 4.36
C TYR A 40 -0.48 -2.50 3.22
N ARG A 41 -1.09 -1.62 2.43
CA ARG A 41 -1.94 -1.98 1.30
C ARG A 41 -1.20 -1.78 -0.01
N PHE A 42 -1.26 -2.79 -0.87
CA PHE A 42 -0.57 -2.85 -2.15
C PHE A 42 -1.63 -2.84 -3.25
N VAL A 43 -1.74 -1.72 -3.97
CA VAL A 43 -2.73 -1.50 -5.03
C VAL A 43 -2.02 -1.68 -6.38
N PRO A 44 -2.43 -2.62 -7.25
CA PRO A 44 -1.76 -2.85 -8.54
C PRO A 44 -1.79 -1.64 -9.48
N GLN A 45 -2.88 -0.86 -9.44
CA GLN A 45 -3.00 0.40 -10.16
C GLN A 45 -3.98 1.33 -9.43
N GLY A 46 -3.48 2.47 -8.95
CA GLY A 46 -4.22 3.46 -8.16
C GLY A 46 -4.09 4.87 -8.72
N ALA A 47 -3.81 5.84 -7.85
CA ALA A 47 -3.68 7.25 -8.24
C ALA A 47 -2.59 7.45 -9.32
N ALA A 48 -2.88 8.33 -10.28
CA ALA A 48 -2.04 8.58 -11.47
C ALA A 48 -1.69 7.32 -12.30
N GLN A 49 -2.50 6.25 -12.23
CA GLN A 49 -2.26 4.95 -12.86
C GLN A 49 -0.96 4.24 -12.44
N LEU A 50 -0.36 4.65 -11.32
CA LEU A 50 0.79 4.00 -10.71
C LEU A 50 0.33 2.89 -9.76
N PRO A 51 1.13 1.81 -9.53
CA PRO A 51 0.95 0.96 -8.36
C PRO A 51 1.19 1.79 -7.09
N VAL A 52 0.40 1.54 -6.04
CA VAL A 52 0.44 2.35 -4.81
C VAL A 52 0.64 1.47 -3.57
N VAL A 53 1.63 1.82 -2.75
CA VAL A 53 1.76 1.32 -1.38
C VAL A 53 1.13 2.34 -0.43
N VAL A 54 0.07 1.95 0.28
CA VAL A 54 -0.55 2.79 1.31
C VAL A 54 -0.16 2.25 2.69
N ALA A 55 0.69 2.97 3.41
CA ALA A 55 0.96 2.70 4.81
C ALA A 55 -0.06 3.47 5.67
N SER A 56 -0.75 2.77 6.57
CA SER A 56 -1.83 3.34 7.39
C SER A 56 -1.72 2.93 8.86
N VAL A 57 -2.24 3.76 9.76
CA VAL A 57 -2.44 3.44 11.17
C VAL A 57 -3.56 2.39 11.28
N ARG A 58 -3.29 1.27 11.97
CA ARG A 58 -4.20 0.12 12.04
C ARG A 58 -5.51 0.43 12.77
N CYS A 59 -5.43 1.25 13.82
CA CYS A 59 -6.56 1.71 14.62
C CYS A 59 -6.54 3.25 14.69
N PRO A 60 -7.09 3.95 13.69
CA PRO A 60 -7.14 5.42 13.67
C PRO A 60 -7.95 5.99 14.85
N GLN A 61 -7.33 6.86 15.64
CA GLN A 61 -7.94 7.56 16.76
C GLN A 61 -8.04 9.05 16.42
N HIS A 62 -9.14 9.69 16.83
CA HIS A 62 -9.38 11.10 16.55
C HIS A 62 -9.59 11.87 17.84
N ARG A 63 -9.17 13.13 17.86
CA ARG A 63 -9.41 14.08 18.95
C ARG A 63 -9.91 15.40 18.37
N ARG A 64 -10.50 16.25 19.20
CA ARG A 64 -10.69 17.65 18.83
C ARG A 64 -9.40 18.44 19.06
N ASP A 65 -9.18 19.46 18.25
CA ASP A 65 -8.12 20.44 18.46
C ASP A 65 -8.63 21.68 19.23
N ALA A 66 -7.89 22.79 19.18
CA ALA A 66 -8.23 24.02 19.88
C ALA A 66 -9.40 24.82 19.27
N ILE A 67 -9.76 24.57 18.00
CA ILE A 67 -10.93 25.19 17.34
C ILE A 67 -12.12 24.21 17.24
N GLY A 68 -11.92 22.95 17.65
CA GLY A 68 -12.94 21.92 17.72
C GLY A 68 -12.89 20.92 16.56
N ASP A 69 -11.98 21.09 15.61
CA ASP A 69 -11.87 20.26 14.41
C ASP A 69 -11.34 18.84 14.73
N LEU A 70 -11.80 17.87 13.95
CA LEU A 70 -11.51 16.45 14.19
C LEU A 70 -10.16 16.06 13.58
N VAL A 71 -9.11 16.10 14.38
CA VAL A 71 -7.72 15.82 13.97
C VAL A 71 -7.26 14.41 14.39
N PRO A 72 -6.27 13.82 13.70
CA PRO A 72 -5.57 12.63 14.16
C PRO A 72 -5.07 12.75 15.61
N ALA A 73 -5.41 11.77 16.44
CA ALA A 73 -4.83 11.61 17.78
C ALA A 73 -3.56 10.74 17.75
N ASN A 74 -3.52 9.75 16.85
CA ASN A 74 -2.34 8.92 16.56
C ASN A 74 -1.96 9.00 15.06
N PRO A 75 -1.57 10.17 14.53
CA PRO A 75 -1.11 10.28 13.14
C PRO A 75 0.11 9.38 12.88
N LEU A 76 0.30 9.00 11.62
CA LEU A 76 1.48 8.30 11.16
C LEU A 76 2.66 9.29 11.22
N ASP A 77 3.67 9.00 12.05
CA ASP A 77 4.72 9.98 12.34
C ASP A 77 5.58 10.28 11.10
N VAL A 78 6.11 11.49 11.01
CA VAL A 78 6.92 11.89 9.85
C VAL A 78 8.16 11.00 9.69
N ASN A 79 8.77 10.54 10.80
CA ASN A 79 9.90 9.62 10.77
C ASN A 79 9.49 8.19 10.38
N GLU A 80 8.24 7.79 10.62
CA GLU A 80 7.70 6.54 10.07
C GLU A 80 7.53 6.62 8.55
N VAL A 81 7.05 7.75 8.02
CA VAL A 81 6.99 7.99 6.57
C VAL A 81 8.40 7.91 5.96
N TYR A 82 9.38 8.57 6.57
CA TYR A 82 10.80 8.45 6.18
C TYR A 82 11.30 7.01 6.21
N ALA A 83 10.91 6.23 7.22
CA ALA A 83 11.35 4.85 7.37
C ALA A 83 10.67 3.90 6.35
N VAL A 84 9.41 4.15 5.96
CA VAL A 84 8.77 3.44 4.83
C VAL A 84 9.48 3.77 3.52
N LEU A 85 9.76 5.05 3.24
CA LEU A 85 10.49 5.48 2.04
C LEU A 85 11.90 4.86 1.98
N THR A 86 12.59 4.79 3.11
CA THR A 86 13.93 4.18 3.22
C THR A 86 13.86 2.66 2.99
N ASP A 87 12.89 1.97 3.57
CA ASP A 87 12.70 0.53 3.37
C ASP A 87 12.35 0.18 1.92
N LEU A 88 11.50 0.98 1.25
CA LEU A 88 11.22 0.83 -0.19
C LEU A 88 12.49 1.02 -1.04
N ALA A 89 13.31 2.03 -0.75
CA ALA A 89 14.56 2.26 -1.47
C ALA A 89 15.58 1.14 -1.24
N MET A 90 15.68 0.58 -0.03
CA MET A 90 16.50 -0.61 0.25
C MET A 90 15.99 -1.87 -0.48
N LEU A 91 14.69 -1.94 -0.77
CA LEU A 91 14.06 -2.98 -1.59
C LEU A 91 14.07 -2.64 -3.10
N GLY A 92 14.96 -1.74 -3.54
CA GLY A 92 15.18 -1.38 -4.95
C GLY A 92 14.03 -0.59 -5.60
N THR A 93 13.04 -0.14 -4.83
CA THR A 93 11.82 0.48 -5.34
C THR A 93 11.93 2.00 -5.33
N THR A 94 11.61 2.64 -6.46
CA THR A 94 11.55 4.11 -6.58
C THR A 94 10.11 4.61 -6.44
N VAL A 95 9.90 5.60 -5.57
CA VAL A 95 8.61 6.28 -5.39
C VAL A 95 8.58 7.53 -6.29
N ALA A 96 7.56 7.63 -7.14
CA ALA A 96 7.36 8.73 -8.08
C ALA A 96 6.53 9.88 -7.48
N ALA A 97 5.56 9.57 -6.62
CA ALA A 97 4.58 10.51 -6.10
C ALA A 97 4.09 10.10 -4.70
N THR A 98 3.59 11.07 -3.93
CA THR A 98 3.02 10.81 -2.59
C THR A 98 1.75 11.60 -2.34
N TRP A 99 0.77 10.97 -1.68
CA TRP A 99 -0.53 11.55 -1.34
C TRP A 99 -0.91 11.30 0.13
N ASN A 100 -2.04 11.90 0.54
CA ASN A 100 -2.66 11.86 1.88
C ASN A 100 -2.02 12.75 2.96
N GLY A 101 -0.90 13.42 2.66
CA GLY A 101 -0.36 14.55 3.42
C GLY A 101 0.11 14.25 4.84
N TYR A 102 0.32 15.32 5.62
CA TYR A 102 0.67 15.26 7.04
C TYR A 102 0.08 16.48 7.78
N PRO A 103 -0.47 16.34 9.01
CA PRO A 103 -0.66 15.08 9.76
C PRO A 103 -1.81 14.24 9.17
N SER A 104 -1.64 12.92 9.15
CA SER A 104 -2.61 12.00 8.56
C SER A 104 -2.52 10.61 9.19
N HIS A 105 -3.59 9.81 9.10
CA HIS A 105 -3.57 8.40 9.47
C HIS A 105 -3.00 7.48 8.38
N SER A 106 -2.67 8.01 7.20
CA SER A 106 -2.08 7.23 6.11
C SER A 106 -1.19 8.07 5.21
N VAL A 107 -0.22 7.42 4.57
CA VAL A 107 0.52 7.97 3.43
C VAL A 107 0.39 7.00 2.25
N SER A 108 0.09 7.54 1.06
CA SER A 108 0.03 6.77 -0.18
C SER A 108 1.28 7.06 -1.01
N LEU A 109 1.98 6.03 -1.45
CA LEU A 109 3.27 6.10 -2.15
C LEU A 109 3.13 5.45 -3.53
N GLY A 110 3.13 6.26 -4.60
CA GLY A 110 3.05 5.79 -5.99
C GLY A 110 4.41 5.34 -6.50
N LEU A 111 4.50 4.13 -7.04
CA LEU A 111 5.75 3.50 -7.46
C LEU A 111 6.02 3.69 -8.95
N VAL A 112 7.30 3.76 -9.36
CA VAL A 112 7.69 3.97 -10.78
C VAL A 112 7.43 2.73 -11.65
N ALA A 113 7.81 1.55 -11.17
CA ALA A 113 7.65 0.31 -11.94
C ALA A 113 6.17 -0.14 -11.93
N PRO A 114 5.61 -0.58 -13.07
CA PRO A 114 4.23 -1.07 -13.16
C PRO A 114 4.08 -2.44 -12.48
N ALA A 115 2.86 -2.78 -12.06
CA ALA A 115 2.56 -4.09 -11.51
C ALA A 115 2.60 -5.19 -12.58
N HIS A 116 2.71 -6.45 -12.14
CA HIS A 116 2.83 -7.63 -13.00
C HIS A 116 1.65 -7.73 -13.98
N PRO A 117 1.88 -8.04 -15.28
CA PRO A 117 0.81 -8.02 -16.29
C PRO A 117 -0.41 -8.89 -15.96
N SER A 118 -0.22 -10.07 -15.36
CA SER A 118 -1.34 -10.93 -14.92
C SER A 118 -2.16 -10.32 -13.78
N LEU A 119 -1.53 -9.53 -12.90
CA LEU A 119 -2.18 -8.86 -11.77
C LEU A 119 -2.94 -7.61 -12.23
N LEU A 120 -2.44 -6.92 -13.27
CA LEU A 120 -3.19 -5.90 -13.99
C LEU A 120 -4.37 -6.52 -14.76
N ALA A 121 -4.20 -7.67 -15.41
CA ALA A 121 -5.31 -8.38 -16.06
C ALA A 121 -6.38 -8.83 -15.06
N ALA A 122 -6.00 -9.30 -13.87
CA ALA A 122 -6.93 -9.62 -12.78
C ALA A 122 -7.70 -8.37 -12.25
N LEU A 123 -7.09 -7.19 -12.32
CA LEU A 123 -7.72 -5.92 -11.96
C LEU A 123 -8.68 -5.41 -13.04
N GLU A 124 -8.33 -5.57 -14.33
CA GLU A 124 -9.24 -5.23 -15.43
C GLU A 124 -10.45 -6.16 -15.48
N ARG A 125 -10.33 -7.43 -15.07
CA ARG A 125 -11.48 -8.33 -14.85
C ARG A 125 -12.38 -7.83 -13.71
N ASP A 126 -11.82 -7.42 -12.55
CA ASP A 126 -12.57 -6.83 -11.42
C ASP A 126 -13.35 -5.58 -11.87
N ARG A 127 -12.70 -4.71 -12.65
CA ARG A 127 -13.26 -3.47 -13.20
C ARG A 127 -14.28 -3.67 -14.33
N ALA A 128 -14.15 -4.73 -15.12
CA ALA A 128 -15.14 -5.10 -16.14
C ALA A 128 -16.41 -5.69 -15.51
N GLY A 129 -16.30 -6.24 -14.30
CA GLY A 129 -17.41 -6.88 -13.59
C GLY A 129 -17.80 -8.23 -14.19
N CYS A 130 -18.90 -8.80 -13.69
CA CYS A 130 -19.34 -10.13 -14.11
C CYS A 130 -19.76 -10.15 -15.60
N PRO A 131 -19.14 -11.00 -16.45
CA PRO A 131 -19.44 -11.03 -17.88
C PRO A 131 -20.87 -11.52 -18.17
N ASP A 132 -21.37 -12.45 -17.35
CA ASP A 132 -22.71 -13.03 -17.50
C ASP A 132 -23.83 -12.08 -17.02
N HIS A 133 -23.49 -11.10 -16.17
CA HIS A 133 -24.43 -10.20 -15.50
C HIS A 133 -24.09 -8.73 -15.79
N ALA A 134 -23.99 -8.39 -17.08
CA ALA A 134 -23.89 -7.03 -17.60
C ALA A 134 -22.79 -6.14 -16.96
N GLY A 135 -21.67 -6.73 -16.56
CA GLY A 135 -20.55 -6.02 -15.94
C GLY A 135 -20.78 -5.61 -14.48
N GLN A 136 -21.66 -6.30 -13.75
CA GLN A 136 -21.88 -6.02 -12.33
C GLN A 136 -20.62 -6.34 -11.50
N LEU A 137 -19.95 -5.29 -10.99
CA LEU A 137 -18.71 -5.36 -10.19
C LEU A 137 -18.83 -6.26 -8.95
N LEU A 138 -19.90 -6.05 -8.19
CA LEU A 138 -20.27 -6.87 -7.03
C LEU A 138 -21.48 -7.72 -7.44
N CYS A 139 -21.26 -8.69 -8.33
CA CYS A 139 -22.32 -9.59 -8.77
C CYS A 139 -22.85 -10.40 -7.59
N ASN A 140 -24.11 -10.12 -7.23
CA ASN A 140 -24.86 -10.77 -6.16
C ASN A 140 -26.09 -11.53 -6.71
N TRP A 141 -26.09 -11.81 -8.02
CA TRP A 141 -27.12 -12.62 -8.66
C TRP A 141 -27.06 -14.05 -8.13
N ASP A 142 -28.22 -14.66 -7.88
CA ASP A 142 -28.28 -15.89 -7.09
C ASP A 142 -27.51 -17.03 -7.75
N GLY A 143 -26.74 -17.76 -6.93
CA GLY A 143 -25.83 -18.81 -7.39
C GLY A 143 -24.63 -18.39 -8.25
N CYS A 144 -24.47 -17.12 -8.63
CA CYS A 144 -23.36 -16.71 -9.53
C CYS A 144 -21.99 -16.84 -8.83
N PRO A 145 -21.08 -17.71 -9.32
CA PRO A 145 -19.82 -17.97 -8.62
C PRO A 145 -18.72 -16.94 -8.94
N TRP A 146 -18.86 -16.15 -10.01
CA TRP A 146 -17.79 -15.38 -10.64
C TRP A 146 -16.92 -14.57 -9.65
N TYR A 147 -17.55 -13.73 -8.83
CA TYR A 147 -16.82 -12.85 -7.91
C TYR A 147 -16.10 -13.63 -6.79
N GLY A 148 -16.79 -14.62 -6.20
CA GLY A 148 -16.23 -15.45 -5.13
C GLY A 148 -15.11 -16.38 -5.62
N ALA A 149 -15.32 -17.08 -6.74
CA ALA A 149 -14.33 -17.97 -7.34
C ALA A 149 -13.11 -17.19 -7.85
N GLY A 150 -13.32 -16.05 -8.50
CA GLY A 150 -12.24 -15.21 -9.00
C GLY A 150 -11.34 -14.66 -7.88
N HIS A 151 -11.90 -14.23 -6.75
CA HIS A 151 -11.09 -13.86 -5.59
C HIS A 151 -10.46 -15.06 -4.86
N ALA A 152 -11.07 -16.25 -4.91
CA ALA A 152 -10.48 -17.48 -4.36
C ALA A 152 -9.26 -17.98 -5.18
N LEU A 153 -9.20 -17.65 -6.48
CA LEU A 153 -8.06 -17.92 -7.36
C LEU A 153 -6.89 -16.93 -7.19
N LEU A 154 -7.07 -15.83 -6.45
CA LEU A 154 -6.03 -14.80 -6.30
C LEU A 154 -4.87 -15.31 -5.41
N VAL A 155 -3.66 -15.35 -5.96
CA VAL A 155 -2.44 -15.63 -5.17
C VAL A 155 -2.11 -14.37 -4.39
N ARG A 156 -2.51 -14.33 -3.12
CA ARG A 156 -2.42 -13.17 -2.21
C ARG A 156 -0.98 -12.92 -1.72
N PRO A 157 -0.59 -11.69 -1.32
CA PRO A 157 0.72 -11.46 -0.73
C PRO A 157 0.85 -12.21 0.60
N ALA A 158 1.97 -12.91 0.78
CA ALA A 158 2.29 -13.62 2.02
C ALA A 158 3.66 -13.18 2.54
N VAL A 159 3.73 -12.82 3.82
CA VAL A 159 5.01 -12.68 4.54
C VAL A 159 5.56 -14.09 4.75
N LEU A 160 6.78 -14.35 4.29
CA LEU A 160 7.46 -15.59 4.66
C LEU A 160 7.93 -15.44 6.11
N GLU A 161 7.38 -16.25 7.01
CA GLU A 161 7.98 -16.42 8.33
C GLU A 161 9.39 -16.99 8.15
N LYS A 162 10.36 -16.40 8.84
CA LYS A 162 11.75 -16.85 8.76
C LYS A 162 11.91 -18.05 9.67
N ASP A 163 12.24 -19.22 9.11
CA ASP A 163 12.35 -20.49 9.84
C ASP A 163 13.19 -20.37 11.11
N THR A 164 12.55 -20.48 12.28
CA THR A 164 13.06 -20.07 13.60
C THR A 164 13.84 -21.17 14.32
N ARG A 165 14.52 -22.06 13.58
CA ARG A 165 15.37 -23.12 14.13
C ARG A 165 16.83 -22.97 13.69
N GLY A 166 17.61 -22.15 14.40
CA GLY A 166 19.05 -21.99 14.16
C GLY A 166 19.75 -20.93 15.03
N SER A 167 20.55 -21.38 16.00
CA SER A 167 21.13 -20.59 17.12
C SER A 167 22.54 -21.16 17.46
N VAL A 168 23.52 -20.53 18.13
CA VAL A 168 23.86 -19.21 18.76
C VAL A 168 25.34 -19.36 19.24
N PRO A 169 26.21 -18.34 19.52
CA PRO A 169 26.06 -16.87 19.67
C PRO A 169 27.01 -16.03 18.77
N HIS A 170 27.11 -14.70 19.05
CA HIS A 170 28.30 -13.78 19.07
C HIS A 170 29.41 -13.81 17.99
N GLN A 171 30.21 -12.75 17.76
CA GLN A 171 30.33 -11.37 18.29
C GLN A 171 30.05 -10.35 17.14
N GLY A 172 30.27 -9.02 17.14
CA GLY A 172 30.69 -7.99 18.13
C GLY A 172 31.43 -6.83 17.42
N GLY A 173 31.28 -5.58 17.90
CA GLY A 173 31.93 -4.38 17.31
C GLY A 173 31.04 -3.13 17.36
N SER A 174 31.61 -1.92 17.42
CA SER A 174 30.84 -0.68 17.69
C SER A 174 31.45 0.59 17.06
N THR A 175 30.62 1.64 16.99
CA THR A 175 30.94 3.06 16.65
C THR A 175 31.25 3.39 15.17
N PRO A 176 31.10 4.66 14.74
CA PRO A 176 30.09 5.66 15.11
C PRO A 176 29.35 6.31 13.91
N VAL A 177 28.33 7.12 14.23
CA VAL A 177 27.45 7.83 13.27
C VAL A 177 28.16 8.97 12.53
N ARG A 178 27.83 9.18 11.25
CA ARG A 178 28.00 10.47 10.56
C ARG A 178 26.68 10.96 9.96
N ARG A 179 26.17 12.10 10.44
CA ARG A 179 24.93 12.75 9.95
C ARG A 179 25.17 13.53 8.66
N SER A 180 24.27 13.45 7.68
CA SER A 180 23.71 14.60 6.94
C SER A 180 22.78 14.17 5.80
N ARG A 181 21.54 14.71 5.78
CA ARG A 181 20.69 15.08 4.61
C ARG A 181 19.20 15.29 4.98
N VAL A 182 18.92 15.88 6.15
CA VAL A 182 17.56 16.31 6.52
C VAL A 182 17.27 17.66 5.87
N SER A 183 16.70 17.66 4.66
CA SER A 183 16.24 18.91 4.01
C SER A 183 15.25 18.68 2.85
N ALA A 184 15.55 17.77 1.92
CA ALA A 184 14.84 17.69 0.64
C ALA A 184 13.37 17.20 0.69
N VAL A 185 13.01 16.39 1.70
CA VAL A 185 11.75 15.61 1.70
C VAL A 185 10.63 16.27 2.52
N ALA A 186 10.93 17.21 3.40
CA ALA A 186 9.88 18.01 4.06
C ALA A 186 9.04 18.79 3.03
N ALA A 187 9.69 19.32 1.99
CA ALA A 187 9.02 19.96 0.85
C ALA A 187 8.22 18.96 -0.01
N PHE A 188 8.70 17.71 -0.13
CA PHE A 188 8.01 16.63 -0.86
C PHE A 188 6.70 16.23 -0.18
N LEU A 189 6.71 16.05 1.14
CA LEU A 189 5.50 15.73 1.92
C LEU A 189 4.52 16.91 2.02
N ALA A 190 5.02 18.15 2.09
CA ALA A 190 4.18 19.36 1.99
C ALA A 190 3.55 19.56 0.60
N GLY A 191 4.10 18.93 -0.44
CA GLY A 191 3.58 18.98 -1.82
C GLY A 191 2.36 18.09 -2.10
N ALA A 192 1.95 17.26 -1.13
CA ALA A 192 0.84 16.30 -1.27
C ALA A 192 -0.54 16.99 -1.30
N ARG A 193 -0.86 17.66 -2.42
CA ARG A 193 -2.15 18.30 -2.67
C ARG A 193 -3.30 17.30 -2.53
N ASN A 194 -4.26 17.61 -1.67
CA ASN A 194 -5.56 16.95 -1.68
C ASN A 194 -6.21 17.14 -3.07
N GLY A 195 -6.47 16.03 -3.76
CA GLY A 195 -7.03 15.99 -5.12
C GLY A 195 -8.51 16.37 -5.16
N ARG A 196 -8.84 17.61 -4.77
CA ARG A 196 -10.20 18.14 -4.83
C ARG A 196 -10.51 18.51 -6.28
N SER A 197 -11.06 17.58 -7.03
CA SER A 197 -11.61 17.86 -8.36
C SER A 197 -12.70 18.92 -8.22
N MET A 198 -12.46 20.11 -8.75
CA MET A 198 -13.46 21.16 -8.86
C MET A 198 -14.34 20.84 -10.07
N ALA A 199 -15.31 19.94 -9.87
CA ALA A 199 -16.45 19.83 -10.77
C ALA A 199 -17.24 21.15 -10.66
N GLY A 200 -16.95 22.10 -11.54
CA GLY A 200 -17.65 23.36 -11.61
C GLY A 200 -18.97 23.19 -12.36
N ASP A 201 -20.08 23.24 -11.63
CA ASP A 201 -21.38 23.54 -12.24
C ASP A 201 -21.30 24.87 -12.99
N LEU A 202 -21.60 24.88 -14.29
CA LEU A 202 -22.02 26.08 -15.00
C LEU A 202 -22.85 25.77 -16.25
N ARG A 203 -24.15 25.52 -16.02
CA ARG A 203 -25.31 25.69 -16.94
C ARG A 203 -25.43 24.73 -18.11
#